data_AF-A0A453NEN2-F1
#
_entry.id   AF-A0A453NEN2-F1
#
_cell.length_a   1.000
_cell.length_b   1.000
_cell.length_c   1.000
_cell.angle_alpha   90.00
_cell.angle_beta   90.00
_cell.angle_gamma   90.00
#
_symmetry.space_group_name_H-M   'P 1'
#
loop_
_entity.id
_entity.type
_entity.pdbx_description
1 polymer ?
#
loop_
_entity_poly.entity_id
_entity_poly.type
_entity_poly.pdbx_seq_one_letter_code
_entity_poly.pdbx_strand_id
1 'polypeptide(L)'
;GRMVHATNRPKVNLVQTKSISTLKDEIVVPRGTPVTCIAGIKLQSEDVGAAIQFLEFCRSFGKICKIGKGLPEEILTDLTQLEEVSSVVANVHINLLSIIENGKDNPFDKYPSHGDEWIRKVGEYINLTLHAEDFTLRCLNQGVSGYKILNPSCKLEVLNCLCNEALSSKKLRTYIDIEDKKCMARQKIKAATRKQKELKRRHDDMTKTIKGGDIANNEEANDILSQIKEAEEIKKAARNESEELERVHRTAPVMVDNGVKYWKLGGYCNNNTNIMRQEFVDENRTKNKDIWFMFTEDEHKIVEDHVTTR
;
A
#
# COMPACT_ATOMS: atom_id res chain seq x y z
N GLY A 1 -45.13 51.70 46.26
CA GLY A 1 -46.56 51.34 46.21
C GLY A 1 -46.78 50.29 45.13
N ARG A 2 -47.62 49.28 45.42
CA ARG A 2 -48.16 48.19 44.55
C ARG A 2 -47.09 47.28 43.91
N MET A 3 -46.88 46.00 44.23
CA MET A 3 -47.75 44.84 44.56
C MET A 3 -48.79 44.51 43.49
N VAL A 4 -48.60 43.42 42.73
CA VAL A 4 -49.54 42.29 42.42
C VAL A 4 -48.70 41.19 41.69
N HIS A 5 -48.37 40.04 42.31
CA HIS A 5 -49.06 38.71 42.25
C HIS A 5 -49.04 38.02 40.86
N ALA A 6 -48.97 36.70 40.71
CA ALA A 6 -48.78 35.56 41.60
C ALA A 6 -48.50 34.30 40.75
N THR A 7 -47.87 33.33 41.40
CA THR A 7 -47.81 31.87 41.20
C THR A 7 -48.75 31.20 40.19
N ASN A 8 -48.24 30.17 39.50
CA ASN A 8 -48.72 28.79 39.63
C ASN A 8 -47.80 27.75 38.95
N ARG A 9 -47.36 26.75 39.73
CA ARG A 9 -47.02 25.41 39.20
C ARG A 9 -48.30 24.57 39.19
N PRO A 10 -48.37 23.56 38.31
CA PRO A 10 -48.68 22.22 38.81
C PRO A 10 -47.68 21.16 38.34
N LYS A 11 -47.86 19.98 38.93
CA LYS A 11 -46.92 18.88 39.16
C LYS A 11 -46.98 17.79 38.06
N VAL A 12 -45.81 17.19 37.82
CA VAL A 12 -45.51 15.74 37.67
C VAL A 12 -46.10 15.00 36.46
N ASN A 13 -45.21 14.41 35.65
CA ASN A 13 -45.19 12.94 35.53
C ASN A 13 -43.80 12.41 35.12
N LEU A 14 -43.31 11.52 35.98
CA LEU A 14 -42.23 10.58 35.74
C LEU A 14 -42.65 9.69 34.57
N VAL A 15 -41.89 9.70 33.47
CA VAL A 15 -41.80 8.53 32.59
C VAL A 15 -40.32 8.23 32.42
N GLN A 16 -39.90 7.25 33.22
CA GLN A 16 -38.64 6.57 33.08
C GLN A 16 -38.76 5.60 31.90
N THR A 17 -38.49 6.06 30.68
CA THR A 17 -38.21 5.16 29.56
C THR A 17 -36.72 4.90 29.51
N LYS A 18 -36.33 3.78 30.13
CA LYS A 18 -35.07 3.10 29.84
C LYS A 18 -35.03 2.77 28.35
N SER A 19 -34.47 3.63 27.52
CA SER A 19 -33.86 3.19 26.27
C SER A 19 -32.38 2.93 26.56
N ILE A 20 -32.07 1.69 26.92
CA ILE A 20 -30.71 1.15 26.78
C ILE A 20 -30.49 1.01 25.27
N SER A 21 -30.30 2.14 24.58
CA SER A 21 -29.57 2.13 23.33
C SER A 21 -28.13 1.96 23.75
N THR A 22 -27.61 0.76 23.52
CA THR A 22 -26.20 0.45 23.52
C THR A 22 -25.44 1.62 22.89
N LEU A 23 -24.82 2.46 23.72
CA LEU A 23 -23.72 3.31 23.31
C LEU A 23 -22.64 2.32 22.90
N LYS A 24 -22.61 1.98 21.60
CA LYS A 24 -21.37 1.55 20.98
C LYS A 24 -20.46 2.74 21.21
N ASP A 25 -19.52 2.63 22.13
CA ASP A 25 -18.42 3.57 22.22
C ASP A 25 -17.88 3.73 20.79
N GLU A 26 -18.11 4.88 20.17
CA GLU A 26 -17.46 5.21 18.91
C GLU A 26 -15.98 5.23 19.24
N ILE A 27 -15.27 4.20 18.83
CA ILE A 27 -13.81 4.14 18.95
C ILE A 27 -13.29 5.36 18.21
N VAL A 28 -12.83 6.36 18.97
CA VAL A 28 -12.19 7.55 18.42
C VAL A 28 -10.85 7.10 17.87
N VAL A 29 -10.78 6.92 16.55
CA VAL A 29 -9.55 6.53 15.87
C VAL A 29 -8.60 7.72 15.92
N PRO A 30 -7.38 7.55 16.45
CA PRO A 30 -6.41 8.65 16.49
C PRO A 30 -6.08 9.10 15.07
N ARG A 31 -5.86 10.41 14.91
CA ARG A 31 -5.47 11.00 13.61
C ARG A 31 -4.03 10.65 13.24
N GLY A 32 -3.18 10.51 14.26
CA GLY A 32 -1.74 10.32 14.15
C GLY A 32 -0.95 11.63 14.08
N THR A 33 0.37 11.50 14.02
CA THR A 33 1.33 12.60 13.90
C THR A 33 1.68 12.83 12.42
N PRO A 34 1.66 14.08 11.91
CA PRO A 34 2.09 14.38 10.55
C PRO A 34 3.51 13.87 10.28
N VAL A 35 3.69 13.22 9.14
CA VAL A 35 4.97 12.67 8.72
C VAL A 35 5.78 13.79 8.08
N THR A 36 6.99 14.01 8.59
CA THR A 36 7.95 14.99 8.04
C THR A 36 9.31 14.37 7.75
N CYS A 37 9.45 13.06 7.99
CA CYS A 37 10.69 12.32 7.84
C CYS A 37 10.39 10.90 7.34
N ILE A 38 11.10 10.47 6.31
CA ILE A 38 10.99 9.14 5.71
C ILE A 38 12.42 8.59 5.57
N ALA A 39 12.67 7.40 6.11
CA ALA A 39 13.99 6.74 6.10
C ALA A 39 15.13 7.65 6.63
N GLY A 40 14.83 8.50 7.63
CA GLY A 40 15.79 9.45 8.20
C GLY A 40 15.96 10.75 7.41
N ILE A 41 15.27 10.91 6.27
CA ILE A 41 15.35 12.07 5.39
C ILE A 41 14.18 13.01 5.66
N LYS A 42 14.49 14.28 5.96
CA LYS A 42 13.48 15.32 6.17
C LYS A 42 12.89 15.75 4.83
N LEU A 43 11.57 15.75 4.73
CA LEU A 43 10.82 16.09 3.51
C LEU A 43 9.79 17.19 3.79
N GLN A 44 9.41 17.92 2.75
CA GLN A 44 8.21 18.76 2.80
C GLN A 44 6.97 17.86 2.83
N SER A 45 5.87 18.32 3.43
CA SER A 45 4.64 17.55 3.55
C SER A 45 4.12 17.04 2.20
N GLU A 46 4.27 17.84 1.15
CA GLU A 46 3.80 17.53 -0.20
C GLU A 46 4.61 16.41 -0.87
N ASP A 47 5.87 16.24 -0.46
CA ASP A 47 6.81 15.26 -1.06
C ASP A 47 6.76 13.89 -0.37
N VAL A 48 6.18 13.80 0.83
CA VAL A 48 6.12 12.55 1.61
C VAL A 48 5.43 11.44 0.84
N GLY A 49 4.29 11.73 0.20
CA GLY A 49 3.56 10.76 -0.60
C GLY A 49 4.38 10.23 -1.78
N ALA A 50 5.06 11.14 -2.49
CA ALA A 50 5.91 10.80 -3.62
C ALA A 50 7.13 9.96 -3.18
N ALA A 51 7.70 10.24 -2.00
CA ALA A 51 8.81 9.46 -1.46
C ALA A 51 8.36 8.05 -1.06
N ILE A 52 7.21 7.92 -0.39
CA ILE A 52 6.61 6.63 -0.05
C ILE A 52 6.32 5.81 -1.30
N GLN A 53 5.75 6.43 -2.34
CA GLN A 53 5.47 5.78 -3.62
C GLN A 53 6.74 5.19 -4.26
N PHE A 54 7.82 5.97 -4.30
CA PHE A 54 9.10 5.51 -4.84
C PHE A 54 9.67 4.34 -4.01
N LEU A 55 9.69 4.45 -2.68
CA LEU A 55 10.21 3.40 -1.80
C LEU A 55 9.40 2.11 -1.90
N GLU A 56 8.07 2.19 -2.00
CA GLU A 56 7.20 1.02 -2.19
C GLU A 56 7.39 0.41 -3.59
N PHE A 57 7.56 1.23 -4.63
CA PHE A 57 7.94 0.74 -5.96
C PHE A 57 9.26 -0.05 -5.89
N CYS A 58 10.30 0.50 -5.27
CA CYS A 58 11.58 -0.19 -5.14
C CYS A 58 11.50 -1.45 -4.28
N ARG A 59 10.69 -1.43 -3.20
CA ARG A 59 10.46 -2.60 -2.36
C ARG A 59 9.84 -3.76 -3.15
N SER A 60 8.91 -3.44 -4.04
CA SER A 60 8.23 -4.44 -4.87
C SER A 60 9.05 -4.83 -6.10
N PHE A 61 9.53 -3.87 -6.88
CA PHE A 61 10.11 -4.09 -8.21
C PHE A 61 11.63 -3.89 -8.26
N GLY A 62 12.29 -3.61 -7.13
CA GLY A 62 13.71 -3.29 -7.11
C GLY A 62 14.57 -4.39 -7.74
N LYS A 63 14.31 -5.66 -7.45
CA LYS A 63 15.06 -6.79 -8.04
C LYS A 63 14.99 -6.79 -9.57
N ILE A 64 13.81 -6.62 -10.15
CA ILE A 64 13.62 -6.64 -11.61
C ILE A 64 14.16 -5.36 -12.28
N CYS A 65 14.13 -4.23 -11.55
CA CYS A 65 14.69 -2.95 -11.96
C CYS A 65 16.18 -2.76 -11.59
N LYS A 66 16.86 -3.78 -11.06
CA LYS A 66 18.27 -3.72 -10.60
C LYS A 66 18.53 -2.64 -9.54
N ILE A 67 17.57 -2.40 -8.66
CA ILE A 67 17.65 -1.50 -7.50
C ILE A 67 17.86 -2.38 -6.25
N GLY A 68 19.05 -2.29 -5.66
CA GLY A 68 19.44 -3.08 -4.49
C GLY A 68 18.82 -2.57 -3.18
N LYS A 69 19.04 -3.27 -2.07
CA LYS A 69 18.65 -2.79 -0.72
C LYS A 69 19.49 -1.58 -0.34
N GLY A 70 18.90 -0.59 0.35
CA GLY A 70 19.57 0.64 0.76
C GLY A 70 19.71 1.69 -0.34
N LEU A 71 19.71 1.26 -1.61
CA LEU A 71 19.80 2.15 -2.77
C LEU A 71 18.60 3.11 -2.88
N PRO A 72 17.34 2.71 -2.61
CA PRO A 72 16.21 3.64 -2.64
C PRO A 72 16.35 4.79 -1.64
N GLU A 73 16.85 4.50 -0.44
CA GLU A 73 17.10 5.48 0.60
C GLU A 73 18.27 6.43 0.23
N GLU A 74 19.33 5.88 -0.38
CA GLU A 74 20.44 6.67 -0.93
C GLU A 74 19.98 7.59 -2.07
N ILE A 75 19.19 7.07 -3.03
CA ILE A 75 18.60 7.86 -4.12
C ILE A 75 17.74 8.99 -3.54
N LEU A 76 16.88 8.70 -2.57
CA LEU A 76 16.02 9.72 -1.97
C LEU A 76 16.85 10.80 -1.24
N THR A 77 17.94 10.41 -0.61
CA THR A 77 18.91 11.34 0.01
C THR A 77 19.53 12.24 -1.04
N ASP A 78 20.03 11.65 -2.14
CA ASP A 78 20.71 12.38 -3.20
C ASP A 78 19.80 13.37 -3.92
N LEU A 79 18.55 12.99 -4.20
CA LEU A 79 17.57 13.87 -4.83
C LEU A 79 17.20 15.08 -3.97
N THR A 80 17.30 14.95 -2.64
CA THR A 80 16.85 15.96 -1.68
C THR A 80 17.98 16.83 -1.12
N GLN A 81 19.21 16.30 -1.04
CA GLN A 81 20.32 16.95 -0.36
C GLN A 81 21.49 17.32 -1.29
N LEU A 82 21.64 16.66 -2.44
CA LEU A 82 22.72 16.95 -3.35
C LEU A 82 22.30 17.96 -4.42
N GLU A 83 23.17 18.95 -4.62
CA GLU A 83 23.06 19.86 -5.75
C GLU A 83 23.40 19.15 -7.06
N GLU A 84 24.42 18.28 -7.05
CA GLU A 84 24.86 17.53 -8.22
C GLU A 84 24.06 16.23 -8.44
N VAL A 85 24.02 15.78 -9.69
CA VAL A 85 23.41 14.49 -10.04
C VAL A 85 24.39 13.38 -9.73
N SER A 86 24.11 12.59 -8.69
CA SER A 86 24.95 11.45 -8.36
C SER A 86 24.85 10.35 -9.42
N SER A 87 25.89 9.51 -9.48
CA SER A 87 25.88 8.33 -10.36
C SER A 87 24.75 7.37 -10.00
N VAL A 88 24.38 7.28 -8.72
CA VAL A 88 23.29 6.44 -8.24
C VAL A 88 21.94 6.91 -8.79
N VAL A 89 21.70 8.23 -8.79
CA VAL A 89 20.50 8.83 -9.41
C VAL A 89 20.49 8.58 -10.93
N ALA A 90 21.61 8.79 -11.63
CA ALA A 90 21.67 8.51 -13.06
C ALA A 90 21.38 7.03 -13.37
N ASN A 91 22.00 6.12 -12.61
CA ASN A 91 21.87 4.69 -12.80
C ASN A 91 20.43 4.19 -12.60
N VAL A 92 19.68 4.71 -11.63
CA VAL A 92 18.28 4.30 -11.44
C VAL A 92 17.40 4.72 -12.62
N HIS A 93 17.60 5.93 -13.15
CA HIS A 93 16.85 6.38 -14.34
C HIS A 93 17.17 5.53 -15.56
N ILE A 94 18.46 5.25 -15.80
CA ILE A 94 18.92 4.39 -16.90
C ILE A 94 18.34 2.97 -16.79
N ASN A 95 18.34 2.40 -15.59
CA ASN A 95 17.74 1.09 -15.34
C ASN A 95 16.24 1.08 -15.61
N LEU A 96 15.50 2.11 -15.20
CA LEU A 96 14.06 2.22 -15.47
C LEU A 96 13.77 2.40 -16.97
N LEU A 97 14.55 3.24 -17.68
CA LEU A 97 14.46 3.37 -19.14
C LEU A 97 14.65 2.02 -19.85
N SER A 98 15.63 1.23 -19.41
CA SER A 98 15.88 -0.11 -19.93
C SER A 98 14.65 -1.02 -19.82
N ILE A 99 13.94 -0.95 -18.69
CA ILE A 99 12.71 -1.72 -18.45
C ILE A 99 11.59 -1.25 -19.39
N ILE A 100 11.40 0.06 -19.52
CA ILE A 100 10.36 0.66 -20.37
C ILE A 100 10.58 0.28 -21.84
N GLU A 101 11.81 0.40 -22.33
CA GLU A 101 12.16 0.13 -23.72
C GLU A 101 12.28 -1.37 -24.05
N ASN A 102 12.09 -2.25 -23.06
CA ASN A 102 12.37 -3.70 -23.17
C ASN A 102 13.78 -3.99 -23.71
N GLY A 103 14.77 -3.18 -23.32
CA GLY A 103 16.15 -3.34 -23.75
C GLY A 103 16.70 -4.70 -23.33
N LYS A 104 17.29 -5.43 -24.29
CA LYS A 104 17.94 -6.73 -24.03
C LYS A 104 19.42 -6.59 -23.65
N ASP A 105 20.03 -5.46 -24.02
CA ASP A 105 21.45 -5.19 -23.83
C ASP A 105 21.74 -4.41 -22.55
N ASN A 106 23.03 -4.25 -22.23
CA ASN A 106 23.48 -3.42 -21.11
C ASN A 106 22.99 -1.97 -21.34
N PRO A 107 22.13 -1.41 -20.46
CA PRO A 107 21.54 -0.10 -20.73
C PRO A 107 22.58 1.03 -20.73
N PHE A 108 23.71 0.81 -20.06
CA PHE A 108 24.80 1.78 -19.99
C PHE A 108 25.58 1.93 -21.30
N ASP A 109 25.47 0.97 -22.23
CA ASP A 109 26.08 1.10 -23.56
C ASP A 109 25.31 2.12 -24.42
N LYS A 110 23.98 2.14 -24.24
CA LYS A 110 23.08 3.10 -24.90
C LYS A 110 23.05 4.44 -24.18
N TYR A 111 23.18 4.40 -22.86
CA TYR A 111 23.01 5.55 -21.96
C TYR A 111 24.16 5.63 -20.95
N PRO A 112 25.29 6.26 -21.30
CA PRO A 112 26.36 6.50 -20.35
C PRO A 112 25.88 7.40 -19.20
N SER A 113 26.19 7.05 -17.95
CA SER A 113 25.70 7.80 -16.77
C SER A 113 26.17 9.25 -16.68
N HIS A 114 27.28 9.58 -17.36
CA HIS A 114 27.85 10.93 -17.43
C HIS A 114 27.36 11.73 -18.66
N GLY A 115 26.58 11.10 -19.54
CA GLY A 115 26.00 11.74 -20.73
C GLY A 115 24.63 12.34 -20.45
N ASP A 116 24.15 13.16 -21.39
CA ASP A 116 22.83 13.82 -21.31
C ASP A 116 21.71 12.98 -21.94
N GLU A 117 22.06 11.94 -22.70
CA GLU A 117 21.13 11.17 -23.53
C GLU A 117 20.00 10.54 -22.73
N TRP A 118 20.30 10.04 -21.53
CA TRP A 118 19.31 9.40 -20.67
C TRP A 118 18.33 10.42 -20.09
N ILE A 119 18.79 11.61 -19.68
CA ILE A 119 17.90 12.67 -19.19
C ILE A 119 16.99 13.17 -20.30
N ARG A 120 17.54 13.39 -21.50
CA ARG A 120 16.73 13.83 -22.64
C ARG A 120 15.67 12.78 -22.98
N LYS A 121 16.02 11.49 -22.87
CA LYS A 121 15.07 10.39 -23.06
C LYS A 121 13.99 10.34 -21.97
N VAL A 122 14.36 10.57 -20.72
CA VAL A 122 13.39 10.73 -19.61
C VAL A 122 12.41 11.87 -19.91
N GLY A 123 12.90 13.00 -20.43
CA GLY A 123 12.07 14.12 -20.88
C GLY A 123 11.03 13.72 -21.94
N GLU A 124 11.41 12.88 -22.91
CA GLU A 124 10.47 12.37 -23.92
C GLU A 124 9.32 11.56 -23.28
N TYR A 125 9.61 10.70 -22.30
CA TYR A 125 8.58 9.92 -21.60
C TYR A 125 7.71 10.78 -20.69
N ILE A 126 8.28 11.77 -20.03
CA ILE A 126 7.54 12.72 -19.21
C ILE A 126 6.57 13.54 -20.04
N ASN A 127 6.98 14.03 -21.21
CA ASN A 127 6.09 14.76 -22.10
C ASN A 127 4.88 13.92 -22.58
N LEU A 128 5.03 12.59 -22.65
CA LEU A 128 3.94 11.69 -23.03
C LEU A 128 3.00 11.35 -21.86
N THR A 129 3.48 11.39 -20.61
CA THR A 129 2.79 10.82 -19.44
C THR A 129 2.32 11.88 -18.45
N LEU A 130 3.03 13.00 -18.37
CA LEU A 130 2.69 14.16 -17.59
C LEU A 130 2.36 15.30 -18.56
N HIS A 131 1.26 16.00 -18.31
CA HIS A 131 1.15 17.41 -18.68
C HIS A 131 2.06 18.22 -17.75
N ALA A 132 3.35 17.86 -17.70
CA ALA A 132 4.33 18.46 -16.81
C ALA A 132 4.34 19.97 -17.04
N GLU A 133 4.62 20.74 -15.99
CA GLU A 133 4.87 22.15 -16.17
C GLU A 133 5.99 22.34 -17.21
N ASP A 134 5.79 23.26 -18.14
CA ASP A 134 6.76 23.59 -19.20
C ASP A 134 8.18 23.73 -18.66
N PHE A 135 8.33 24.17 -17.40
CA PHE A 135 9.60 24.30 -16.71
C PHE A 135 10.35 22.97 -16.55
N THR A 136 9.71 21.92 -16.01
CA THR A 136 10.38 20.63 -15.77
C THR A 136 10.86 20.03 -17.09
N LEU A 137 10.02 20.03 -18.12
CA LEU A 137 10.39 19.53 -19.43
C LEU A 137 11.53 20.34 -20.07
N ARG A 138 11.50 21.68 -19.94
CA ARG A 138 12.60 22.54 -20.39
C ARG A 138 13.93 22.22 -19.71
N CYS A 139 13.92 21.97 -18.40
CA CYS A 139 15.10 21.55 -17.66
C CYS A 139 15.64 20.20 -18.15
N LEU A 140 14.77 19.22 -18.36
CA LEU A 140 15.20 17.90 -18.88
C LEU A 140 15.78 18.00 -20.30
N ASN A 141 15.27 18.89 -21.15
CA ASN A 141 15.81 19.10 -22.48
C ASN A 141 17.21 19.73 -22.48
N GLN A 142 17.66 20.30 -21.36
CA GLN A 142 19.01 20.83 -21.17
C GLN A 142 19.99 19.78 -20.60
N GLY A 143 19.57 18.51 -20.52
CA GLY A 143 20.42 17.42 -20.03
C GLY A 143 20.63 17.45 -18.52
N VAL A 144 21.72 16.86 -18.06
CA VAL A 144 22.09 16.75 -16.64
C VAL A 144 22.19 18.14 -16.00
N SER A 145 22.69 19.12 -16.75
CA SER A 145 22.82 20.51 -16.27
C SER A 145 21.48 21.15 -15.92
N GLY A 146 20.43 20.88 -16.70
CA GLY A 146 19.08 21.37 -16.40
C GLY A 146 18.40 20.57 -15.30
N TYR A 147 18.60 19.25 -15.26
CA TYR A 147 18.10 18.40 -14.17
C TYR A 147 18.65 18.83 -12.81
N LYS A 148 19.91 19.29 -12.75
CA LYS A 148 20.55 19.84 -11.55
C LYS A 148 19.71 20.94 -10.89
N ILE A 149 19.12 21.81 -11.71
CA ILE A 149 18.38 23.02 -11.31
C ILE A 149 16.98 22.70 -10.78
N LEU A 150 16.44 21.50 -11.06
CA LEU A 150 15.15 21.07 -10.53
C LEU A 150 15.20 21.02 -9.00
N ASN A 151 14.13 21.52 -8.37
CA ASN A 151 13.95 21.34 -6.94
C ASN A 151 13.70 19.84 -6.62
N PRO A 152 13.89 19.41 -5.36
CA PRO A 152 13.68 18.01 -4.96
C PRO A 152 12.31 17.44 -5.33
N SER A 153 11.24 18.22 -5.20
CA SER A 153 9.87 17.81 -5.54
C SER A 153 9.75 17.45 -7.02
N CYS A 154 10.26 18.30 -7.92
CA CYS A 154 10.27 18.04 -9.36
C CYS A 154 11.16 16.83 -9.71
N LYS A 155 12.33 16.69 -9.07
CA LYS A 155 13.21 15.52 -9.27
C LYS A 155 12.52 14.21 -8.88
N LEU A 156 11.76 14.22 -7.78
CA LEU A 156 11.02 13.06 -7.29
C LEU A 156 9.76 12.77 -8.13
N GLU A 157 9.10 13.79 -8.66
CA GLU A 157 8.00 13.65 -9.62
C GLU A 157 8.47 12.97 -10.91
N VAL A 158 9.59 13.44 -11.47
CA VAL A 158 10.25 12.84 -12.64
C VAL A 158 10.48 11.34 -12.41
N LEU A 159 11.05 10.99 -11.26
CA LEU A 159 11.36 9.60 -10.91
C LEU A 159 10.10 8.73 -10.77
N ASN A 160 9.07 9.22 -10.07
CA ASN A 160 7.81 8.50 -9.90
C ASN A 160 7.08 8.29 -11.23
N CYS A 161 7.15 9.25 -12.15
CA CYS A 161 6.58 9.06 -13.48
C CYS A 161 7.32 8.01 -14.28
N LEU A 162 8.64 7.94 -14.16
CA LEU A 162 9.40 6.87 -14.77
C LEU A 162 9.08 5.50 -14.15
N CYS A 163 8.87 5.44 -12.82
CA CYS A 163 8.37 4.22 -12.16
C CYS A 163 6.98 3.81 -12.69
N ASN A 164 6.06 4.75 -12.85
CA ASN A 164 4.72 4.50 -13.40
C ASN A 164 4.79 3.98 -14.85
N GLU A 165 5.64 4.59 -15.67
CA GLU A 165 5.85 4.15 -17.06
C GLU A 165 6.49 2.75 -17.09
N ALA A 166 7.44 2.48 -16.20
CA ALA A 166 8.01 1.14 -16.04
C ALA A 166 6.94 0.11 -15.65
N LEU A 167 5.96 0.44 -14.80
CA LEU A 167 4.84 -0.46 -14.47
C LEU A 167 3.97 -0.78 -15.69
N SER A 168 3.86 0.15 -16.64
CA SER A 168 3.13 -0.03 -17.90
C SER A 168 3.91 -0.87 -18.93
N SER A 169 5.22 -1.06 -18.74
CA SER A 169 6.07 -1.86 -19.61
C SER A 169 5.59 -3.32 -19.68
N LYS A 170 5.83 -3.96 -20.83
CA LYS A 170 5.47 -5.38 -21.01
C LYS A 170 6.15 -6.26 -19.97
N LYS A 171 7.43 -5.97 -19.67
CA LYS A 171 8.23 -6.73 -18.71
C LYS A 171 7.63 -6.71 -17.30
N LEU A 172 7.26 -5.53 -16.77
CA LEU A 172 6.61 -5.48 -15.45
C LEU A 172 5.17 -5.94 -15.47
N ARG A 173 4.39 -5.69 -16.53
CA ARG A 173 3.02 -6.21 -16.63
C ARG A 173 2.96 -7.74 -16.61
N THR A 174 3.79 -8.40 -17.43
CA THR A 174 3.88 -9.87 -17.42
C THR A 174 4.30 -10.38 -16.05
N TYR A 175 5.25 -9.69 -15.40
CA TYR A 175 5.68 -10.05 -14.06
C TYR A 175 4.54 -9.90 -13.04
N ILE A 176 3.79 -8.79 -13.05
CA ILE A 176 2.61 -8.58 -12.18
C ILE A 176 1.55 -9.65 -12.41
N ASP A 177 1.23 -9.98 -13.67
CA ASP A 177 0.22 -10.99 -14.00
C ASP A 177 0.56 -12.39 -13.46
N ILE A 178 1.84 -12.77 -13.55
CA ILE A 178 2.37 -14.02 -13.00
C ILE A 178 2.22 -14.04 -11.47
N GLU A 179 2.51 -12.92 -10.84
CA GLU A 179 2.48 -12.76 -9.38
C GLU A 179 1.07 -12.74 -8.81
N ASP A 180 0.13 -12.09 -9.49
CA ASP A 180 -1.28 -12.06 -9.10
C ASP A 180 -1.88 -13.48 -9.10
N LYS A 181 -1.57 -14.28 -10.13
CA LYS A 181 -1.95 -15.70 -10.19
C LYS A 181 -1.41 -16.48 -8.98
N LYS A 182 -0.15 -16.24 -8.62
CA LYS A 182 0.46 -16.86 -7.44
C LYS A 182 -0.21 -16.44 -6.13
N CYS A 183 -0.56 -15.17 -6.00
CA CYS A 183 -1.28 -14.65 -4.84
C CYS A 183 -2.63 -15.37 -4.69
N MET A 184 -3.39 -15.48 -5.78
CA MET A 184 -4.66 -16.20 -5.83
C MET A 184 -4.49 -17.67 -5.44
N ALA A 185 -3.48 -18.35 -5.97
CA ALA A 185 -3.17 -19.73 -5.61
C ALA A 185 -2.91 -19.88 -4.09
N ARG A 186 -2.12 -18.98 -3.50
CA ARG A 186 -1.86 -18.99 -2.04
C ARG A 186 -3.11 -18.70 -1.21
N GLN A 187 -3.98 -17.81 -1.66
CA GLN A 187 -5.27 -17.57 -0.99
C GLN A 187 -6.14 -18.82 -1.03
N LYS A 188 -6.20 -19.53 -2.16
CA LYS A 188 -6.88 -20.84 -2.28
C LYS A 188 -6.29 -21.85 -1.30
N ILE A 189 -4.96 -21.96 -1.18
CA ILE A 189 -4.30 -22.84 -0.20
C ILE A 189 -4.73 -22.50 1.24
N LYS A 190 -4.75 -21.21 1.60
CA LYS A 190 -5.16 -20.77 2.95
C LYS A 190 -6.63 -21.08 3.21
N ALA A 191 -7.52 -20.76 2.27
CA ALA A 191 -8.95 -21.02 2.37
C ALA A 191 -9.24 -22.52 2.49
N ALA A 192 -8.65 -23.34 1.62
CA ALA A 192 -8.76 -24.80 1.67
C ALA A 192 -8.23 -25.38 2.99
N THR A 193 -7.10 -24.87 3.50
CA THR A 193 -6.55 -25.29 4.80
C THR A 193 -7.48 -24.93 5.96
N ARG A 194 -8.16 -23.77 5.91
CA ARG A 194 -9.16 -23.38 6.93
C ARG A 194 -10.39 -24.28 6.84
N LYS A 195 -10.97 -24.47 5.65
CA LYS A 195 -12.12 -25.37 5.41
C LYS A 195 -11.81 -26.79 5.90
N GLN A 196 -10.64 -27.32 5.55
CA GLN A 196 -10.19 -28.65 5.99
C GLN A 196 -10.10 -28.75 7.53
N LYS A 197 -9.56 -27.74 8.22
CA LYS A 197 -9.48 -27.72 9.70
C LYS A 197 -10.85 -27.65 10.35
N GLU A 198 -11.76 -26.86 9.79
CA GLU A 198 -13.13 -26.73 10.30
C GLU A 198 -13.91 -28.04 10.12
N LEU A 199 -13.87 -28.63 8.93
CA LEU A 199 -14.55 -29.89 8.64
C LEU A 199 -14.02 -31.05 9.49
N LYS A 200 -12.69 -31.13 9.73
CA LYS A 200 -12.10 -32.12 10.64
C LYS A 200 -12.64 -31.98 12.06
N ARG A 201 -12.77 -30.75 12.58
CA ARG A 201 -13.39 -30.51 13.89
C ARG A 201 -14.85 -30.93 13.93
N ARG A 202 -15.65 -30.58 12.91
CA ARG A 202 -17.05 -31.00 12.81
C ARG A 202 -17.20 -32.52 12.78
N HIS A 203 -16.35 -33.21 12.02
CA HIS A 203 -16.31 -34.67 11.98
C HIS A 203 -15.95 -35.27 13.36
N ASP A 204 -14.94 -34.74 14.03
CA ASP A 204 -14.51 -35.20 15.35
C ASP A 204 -15.60 -34.98 16.42
N ASP A 205 -16.34 -33.89 16.36
CA ASP A 205 -17.44 -33.59 17.29
C ASP A 205 -18.68 -34.45 17.02
N MET A 206 -19.00 -34.71 15.75
CA MET A 206 -20.07 -35.63 15.35
C MET A 206 -19.78 -37.06 15.81
N THR A 207 -18.57 -37.56 15.60
CA THR A 207 -18.16 -38.91 16.03
C THR A 207 -18.12 -39.10 17.55
N LYS A 208 -17.82 -38.04 18.32
CA LYS A 208 -17.95 -38.07 19.80
C LYS A 208 -19.41 -38.14 20.24
N THR A 209 -20.31 -37.44 19.55
CA THR A 209 -21.75 -37.40 19.88
C THR A 209 -22.43 -38.75 19.60
N ILE A 210 -22.05 -39.45 18.52
CA ILE A 210 -22.55 -40.79 18.17
C ILE A 210 -22.18 -41.83 19.25
N LYS A 211 -21.00 -41.72 19.89
CA LYS A 211 -20.63 -42.58 21.03
C LYS A 211 -21.52 -42.39 22.26
N GLY A 212 -22.32 -41.32 22.31
CA GLY A 212 -23.25 -40.97 23.39
C GLY A 212 -24.65 -41.59 23.29
N GLY A 213 -24.98 -42.30 22.21
CA GLY A 213 -26.21 -43.12 22.12
C GLY A 213 -27.19 -42.79 21.00
N ASP A 214 -26.95 -41.75 20.20
CA ASP A 214 -27.80 -41.43 19.04
C ASP A 214 -27.18 -41.94 17.72
N ILE A 215 -28.01 -42.59 16.90
CA ILE A 215 -27.68 -43.01 15.54
C ILE A 215 -27.63 -41.75 14.66
N ALA A 216 -26.53 -40.99 14.71
CA ALA A 216 -26.33 -39.90 13.75
C ALA A 216 -25.90 -40.47 12.39
N ASN A 217 -26.53 -39.95 11.33
CA ASN A 217 -26.52 -40.43 9.95
C ASN A 217 -25.12 -40.63 9.36
N ASN A 218 -24.81 -41.88 8.98
CA ASN A 218 -23.64 -42.28 8.17
C ASN A 218 -23.45 -41.39 6.92
N GLU A 219 -24.55 -40.90 6.35
CA GLU A 219 -24.54 -40.05 5.16
C GLU A 219 -23.90 -38.67 5.38
N GLU A 220 -24.16 -38.03 6.53
CA GLU A 220 -23.60 -36.70 6.86
C GLU A 220 -22.10 -36.79 7.18
N ALA A 221 -21.68 -37.86 7.85
CA ALA A 221 -20.26 -38.13 8.11
C ALA A 221 -19.48 -38.40 6.80
N ASN A 222 -20.06 -39.17 5.86
CA ASN A 222 -19.47 -39.42 4.55
C ASN A 222 -19.40 -38.16 3.69
N ASP A 223 -20.39 -37.27 3.77
CA ASP A 223 -20.37 -35.98 3.09
C ASP A 223 -19.23 -35.09 3.63
N ILE A 224 -19.05 -35.00 4.95
CA ILE A 224 -17.95 -34.24 5.55
C ILE A 224 -16.58 -34.81 5.10
N LEU A 225 -16.41 -36.14 5.08
CA LEU A 225 -15.19 -36.78 4.58
C LEU A 225 -14.95 -36.47 3.10
N SER A 226 -16.00 -36.46 2.29
CA SER A 226 -15.93 -36.06 0.87
C SER A 226 -15.46 -34.61 0.71
N GLN A 227 -16.03 -33.67 1.49
CA GLN A 227 -15.63 -32.27 1.47
C GLN A 227 -14.19 -32.03 1.97
N ILE A 228 -13.71 -32.84 2.92
CA ILE A 228 -12.30 -32.82 3.37
C ILE A 228 -11.38 -33.20 2.21
N LYS A 229 -11.71 -34.27 1.48
CA LYS A 229 -10.94 -34.73 0.32
C LYS A 229 -10.93 -33.69 -0.80
N GLU A 230 -12.07 -33.06 -1.08
CA GLU A 230 -12.16 -31.96 -2.04
C GLU A 230 -11.24 -30.79 -1.65
N ALA A 231 -11.26 -30.37 -0.38
CA ALA A 231 -10.39 -29.31 0.11
C ALA A 231 -8.89 -29.68 0.02
N GLU A 232 -8.54 -30.96 0.20
CA GLU A 232 -7.17 -31.45 0.01
C GLU A 232 -6.71 -31.37 -1.46
N GLU A 233 -7.56 -31.76 -2.41
CA GLU A 233 -7.26 -31.67 -3.84
C GLU A 233 -7.13 -30.21 -4.30
N ILE A 234 -8.03 -29.32 -3.88
CA ILE A 234 -7.95 -27.88 -4.17
C ILE A 234 -6.62 -27.30 -3.63
N LYS A 235 -6.26 -27.68 -2.41
CA LYS A 235 -5.01 -27.24 -1.78
C LYS A 235 -3.79 -27.74 -2.55
N LYS A 236 -3.80 -28.99 -3.01
CA LYS A 236 -2.70 -29.61 -3.78
C LYS A 236 -2.55 -28.96 -5.15
N ALA A 237 -3.65 -28.77 -5.88
CA ALA A 237 -3.65 -28.11 -7.18
C ALA A 237 -3.10 -26.67 -7.08
N ALA A 238 -3.57 -25.89 -6.11
CA ALA A 238 -3.10 -24.52 -5.89
C ALA A 238 -1.64 -24.45 -5.40
N ARG A 239 -1.15 -25.49 -4.73
CA ARG A 239 0.26 -25.58 -4.31
C ARG A 239 1.19 -25.79 -5.51
N ASN A 240 0.83 -26.70 -6.41
CA ASN A 240 1.58 -26.93 -7.65
C ASN A 240 1.65 -25.65 -8.49
N GLU A 241 0.55 -24.90 -8.60
CA GLU A 241 0.49 -23.60 -9.29
C GLU A 241 1.40 -22.53 -8.63
N SER A 242 1.63 -22.61 -7.32
CA SER A 242 2.43 -21.61 -6.58
C SER A 242 3.94 -21.91 -6.48
N GLU A 243 4.39 -23.15 -6.65
CA GLU A 243 5.79 -23.55 -6.42
C GLU A 243 6.74 -23.15 -7.56
N GLU A 244 6.22 -22.76 -8.73
CA GLU A 244 7.00 -22.46 -9.94
C GLU A 244 7.40 -20.97 -10.09
N LEU A 245 6.95 -20.08 -9.21
CA LEU A 245 6.98 -18.62 -9.44
C LEU A 245 7.60 -17.85 -8.24
N GLU A 246 8.20 -16.66 -8.42
CA GLU A 246 8.73 -15.78 -7.33
C GLU A 246 7.65 -14.86 -6.72
N ARG A 247 7.93 -13.80 -5.93
CA ARG A 247 6.90 -13.01 -5.19
C ARG A 247 6.97 -11.51 -5.50
N VAL A 248 5.84 -10.85 -5.82
CA VAL A 248 5.64 -9.38 -5.68
C VAL A 248 4.26 -8.98 -5.14
N HIS A 249 4.23 -7.86 -4.43
CA HIS A 249 3.02 -7.23 -3.93
C HIS A 249 2.78 -5.87 -4.56
N ARG A 250 1.60 -5.68 -5.14
CA ARG A 250 1.06 -4.33 -5.30
C ARG A 250 0.56 -3.86 -3.93
N THR A 251 1.08 -2.74 -3.46
CA THR A 251 0.66 -2.16 -2.19
C THR A 251 -0.71 -1.53 -2.37
N ALA A 252 -1.69 -2.04 -1.63
CA ALA A 252 -3.07 -1.55 -1.61
C ALA A 252 -3.40 -1.05 -0.19
N PRO A 253 -4.32 -0.08 -0.06
CA PRO A 253 -4.74 0.34 1.27
C PRO A 253 -5.43 -0.83 1.98
N VAL A 254 -5.15 -0.98 3.27
CA VAL A 254 -5.80 -1.98 4.13
C VAL A 254 -7.23 -1.57 4.49
N MET A 255 -7.53 -0.27 4.42
CA MET A 255 -8.87 0.27 4.61
C MET A 255 -8.99 1.62 3.89
N VAL A 256 -10.20 1.92 3.42
CA VAL A 256 -10.59 3.24 2.92
C VAL A 256 -11.83 3.68 3.69
N ASP A 257 -11.78 4.85 4.31
CA ASP A 257 -12.90 5.45 5.04
C ASP A 257 -12.97 6.94 4.70
N ASN A 258 -14.11 7.44 4.23
CA ASN A 258 -14.42 8.83 3.86
C ASN A 258 -13.25 9.84 3.89
N GLY A 259 -12.54 10.00 2.75
CA GLY A 259 -11.43 10.96 2.61
C GLY A 259 -10.09 10.49 3.20
N VAL A 260 -10.02 9.25 3.69
CA VAL A 260 -8.87 8.66 4.38
C VAL A 260 -8.57 7.27 3.82
N LYS A 261 -7.28 6.98 3.66
CA LYS A 261 -6.77 5.62 3.38
C LYS A 261 -5.81 5.21 4.47
N TYR A 262 -5.91 3.96 4.90
CA TYR A 262 -4.94 3.32 5.78
C TYR A 262 -4.08 2.37 4.95
N TRP A 263 -2.77 2.43 5.14
CA TRP A 263 -1.80 1.68 4.36
C TRP A 263 -0.92 0.86 5.27
N LYS A 264 -0.68 -0.42 4.94
CA LYS A 264 0.32 -1.24 5.62
C LYS A 264 1.61 -1.27 4.79
N LEU A 265 2.56 -0.41 5.15
CA LEU A 265 3.78 -0.11 4.40
C LEU A 265 5.04 -0.74 5.02
N GLY A 266 6.18 -0.59 4.34
CA GLY A 266 7.46 -1.18 4.72
C GLY A 266 8.12 -0.71 6.02
N GLY A 267 7.48 0.17 6.80
CA GLY A 267 8.01 0.68 8.07
C GLY A 267 9.12 1.72 7.87
N TYR A 268 8.85 2.78 7.10
CA TYR A 268 9.85 3.80 6.73
C TYR A 268 10.06 4.89 7.78
N CYS A 269 9.40 4.79 8.93
CA CYS A 269 9.47 5.77 10.01
C CYS A 269 10.04 5.12 11.28
N ASN A 270 10.67 5.92 12.14
CA ASN A 270 11.45 5.46 13.30
C ASN A 270 10.66 4.65 14.36
N ASN A 271 9.32 4.67 14.31
CA ASN A 271 8.48 4.08 15.34
C ASN A 271 8.05 2.63 15.03
N ASN A 272 8.59 1.99 13.99
CA ASN A 272 8.27 0.60 13.57
C ASN A 272 6.77 0.29 13.34
N THR A 273 5.90 1.30 13.33
CA THR A 273 4.49 1.16 13.01
C THR A 273 4.33 1.00 11.50
N ASN A 274 3.77 -0.12 11.07
CA ASN A 274 3.62 -0.40 9.63
C ASN A 274 2.34 0.18 9.05
N ILE A 275 1.40 0.66 9.88
CA ILE A 275 0.17 1.31 9.42
C ILE A 275 0.37 2.82 9.34
N MET A 276 0.10 3.40 8.18
CA MET A 276 0.12 4.86 7.94
C MET A 276 -1.25 5.31 7.45
N ARG A 277 -1.62 6.56 7.77
CA ARG A 277 -2.88 7.17 7.39
C ARG A 277 -2.62 8.29 6.38
N GLN A 278 -3.29 8.21 5.25
CA GLN A 278 -3.26 9.21 4.18
C GLN A 278 -4.60 9.93 4.18
N GLU A 279 -4.60 11.23 4.40
CA GLU A 279 -5.76 12.09 4.16
C GLU A 279 -5.61 12.74 2.79
N PHE A 280 -6.67 12.71 1.99
CA PHE A 280 -6.72 13.34 0.67
C PHE A 280 -7.96 14.23 0.56
N VAL A 281 -7.80 15.39 -0.08
CA VAL A 281 -8.90 16.34 -0.30
C VAL A 281 -9.49 16.08 -1.69
N ASP A 282 -10.76 15.64 -1.74
CA ASP A 282 -11.43 15.23 -3.00
C ASP A 282 -11.45 16.33 -4.08
N GLU A 283 -11.37 17.61 -3.69
CA GLU A 283 -11.38 18.76 -4.61
C GLU A 283 -10.04 19.03 -5.32
N ASN A 284 -8.95 18.33 -4.98
CA ASN A 284 -7.61 18.59 -5.54
C ASN A 284 -6.90 17.32 -6.03
N ARG A 285 -7.57 16.49 -6.86
CA ARG A 285 -6.92 15.32 -7.50
C ARG A 285 -5.69 15.63 -8.35
N THR A 286 -5.40 16.90 -8.63
CA THR A 286 -4.32 17.38 -9.51
C THR A 286 -3.11 17.95 -8.78
N LYS A 287 -3.12 18.09 -7.45
CA LYS A 287 -1.94 18.55 -6.68
C LYS A 287 -1.72 17.61 -5.51
N ASN A 288 -0.53 16.99 -5.45
CA ASN A 288 -0.04 16.13 -4.36
C ASN A 288 -0.07 16.87 -3.01
N LYS A 289 -1.25 17.03 -2.42
CA LYS A 289 -1.50 17.72 -1.14
C LYS A 289 -1.95 16.75 -0.06
N ASP A 290 -1.76 15.46 -0.31
CA ASP A 290 -2.12 14.42 0.63
C ASP A 290 -1.25 14.56 1.86
N ILE A 291 -1.89 14.55 3.03
CA ILE A 291 -1.18 14.65 4.30
C ILE A 291 -1.06 13.23 4.86
N TRP A 292 0.17 12.85 5.14
CA TRP A 292 0.50 11.54 5.68
C TRP A 292 0.70 11.64 7.19
N PHE A 293 0.14 10.67 7.90
CA PHE A 293 0.20 10.55 9.34
C PHE A 293 0.76 9.17 9.72
N MET A 294 1.57 9.17 10.76
CA MET A 294 2.05 7.96 11.41
C MET A 294 1.52 7.88 12.84
N PHE A 295 1.49 6.67 13.38
CA PHE A 295 0.99 6.42 14.72
C PHE A 295 2.16 6.20 15.68
N THR A 296 1.96 6.57 16.94
CA THR A 296 2.76 6.08 18.05
C THR A 296 2.49 4.59 18.27
N GLU A 297 3.33 3.90 19.05
CA GLU A 297 3.10 2.49 19.39
C GLU A 297 1.75 2.28 20.08
N ASP A 298 1.35 3.20 20.96
CA ASP A 298 0.07 3.16 21.68
C ASP A 298 -1.12 3.33 20.72
N GLU A 299 -1.05 4.32 19.81
CA GLU A 299 -2.08 4.56 18.81
C GLU A 299 -2.19 3.41 17.80
N HIS A 300 -1.07 2.76 17.45
CA HIS A 300 -1.03 1.70 16.45
C HIS A 300 -1.96 0.53 16.81
N LYS A 301 -2.07 0.17 18.09
CA LYS A 301 -2.97 -0.90 18.53
C LYS A 301 -4.43 -0.55 18.29
N ILE A 302 -4.82 0.69 18.60
CA ILE A 302 -6.20 1.20 18.38
C ILE A 302 -6.53 1.18 16.89
N VAL A 303 -5.58 1.59 16.05
CA VAL A 303 -5.76 1.60 14.59
C VAL A 303 -5.76 0.19 14.01
N GLU A 304 -4.93 -0.71 14.50
CA GLU A 304 -4.91 -2.11 14.05
C GLU A 304 -6.25 -2.80 14.37
N ASP A 305 -6.80 -2.58 15.56
CA ASP A 305 -8.13 -3.07 15.92
C ASP A 305 -9.22 -2.43 15.03
N HIS A 306 -9.15 -1.13 14.77
CA HIS A 306 -10.09 -0.44 13.87
C HIS A 306 -10.04 -0.99 12.44
N VAL A 307 -8.84 -1.17 11.89
CA VAL A 307 -8.63 -1.66 10.52
C VAL A 307 -9.05 -3.12 10.35
N THR A 308 -8.99 -3.92 11.42
CA THR A 308 -9.31 -5.37 11.37
C THR A 308 -10.77 -5.71 11.69
N THR A 309 -11.51 -4.80 12.32
CA THR A 309 -12.90 -5.02 12.76
C THR A 309 -13.97 -4.62 11.74
N ARG A 310 -13.59 -3.94 10.65
CA ARG A 310 -14.48 -3.55 9.55
C ARG A 310 -14.07 -4.24 8.25
#